data_AF-A0A482TMK5-F1
#
_entry.id   AF-A0A482TMK5-F1
#
_cell.length_a   1.000
_cell.length_b   1.000
_cell.length_c   1.000
_cell.angle_alpha   90.00
_cell.angle_beta   90.00
_cell.angle_gamma   90.00
#
_symmetry.space_group_name_H-M   'P 1'
#
loop_
_entity.id
_entity.type
_entity.pdbx_description
1 polymer ?
#
loop_
_entity_poly.entity_id
_entity_poly.type
_entity_poly.pdbx_seq_one_letter_code
_entity_poly.pdbx_strand_id
1 'polypeptide(L)'
;MLLVVTYSRGARETLRNVCRTHEETVVRRFGRAALLEETEFGAFLACRLREKHGHDVQVERTEPFNEFADAPDSVREAAEAYESRDVASTPYDKFAVGTDHPPTSRMRDRDL
;
A
#
# COMPACT_ATOMS: atom_id res chain seq x y z
N MET A 1 -0.25 -10.29 6.37
CA MET A 1 -1.16 -10.27 5.20
C MET A 1 -0.33 -9.97 3.96
N LEU A 2 -0.62 -10.61 2.82
CA LEU A 2 0.09 -10.36 1.56
C LEU A 2 -0.82 -9.59 0.60
N LEU A 3 -0.41 -8.39 0.20
CA LEU A 3 -1.14 -7.57 -0.77
C LEU A 3 -0.55 -7.81 -2.17
N VAL A 4 -1.39 -8.24 -3.10
CA VAL A 4 -1.01 -8.49 -4.50
C VAL A 4 -1.73 -7.47 -5.39
N VAL A 5 -0.97 -6.55 -6.00
CA VAL A 5 -1.48 -5.52 -6.91
C VAL A 5 -1.06 -5.85 -8.34
N THR A 6 -2.04 -6.00 -9.24
CA THR A 6 -1.81 -6.43 -10.62
C THR A 6 -2.15 -5.33 -11.62
N TYR A 7 -1.18 -4.96 -12.47
CA TYR A 7 -1.32 -3.85 -13.42
C TYR A 7 -1.71 -4.29 -14.84
N SER A 8 -1.37 -5.50 -15.25
CA SER A 8 -1.70 -6.02 -16.58
C SER A 8 -3.06 -6.73 -16.59
N ARG A 9 -3.68 -6.81 -17.77
CA ARG A 9 -4.95 -7.54 -17.94
C ARG A 9 -4.80 -9.02 -17.56
N GLY A 10 -3.75 -9.69 -18.04
CA GLY A 10 -3.49 -11.09 -17.72
C GLY A 10 -3.26 -11.34 -16.23
N ALA A 11 -2.54 -10.45 -15.54
CA ALA A 11 -2.32 -10.58 -14.10
C ALA A 11 -3.61 -10.40 -13.29
N ARG A 12 -4.50 -9.46 -13.67
CA ARG A 12 -5.82 -9.31 -13.05
C ARG A 12 -6.69 -10.54 -13.24
N GLU A 13 -6.61 -11.18 -14.39
CA GLU A 13 -7.38 -12.39 -14.71
C GLU A 13 -6.91 -13.58 -13.86
N THR A 14 -5.60 -13.79 -13.76
CA THR A 14 -5.02 -14.81 -12.86
C THR A 14 -5.37 -14.54 -11.41
N LEU A 15 -5.24 -13.30 -10.92
CA LEU A 15 -5.61 -12.94 -9.55
C LEU A 15 -7.11 -13.17 -9.29
N ARG A 16 -7.98 -12.84 -10.25
CA ARG A 16 -9.42 -13.13 -10.14
C ARG A 16 -9.69 -14.63 -10.01
N ASN A 17 -9.00 -15.47 -10.80
CA ASN A 17 -9.17 -16.92 -10.76
C ASN A 17 -8.70 -17.52 -9.45
N VAL A 18 -7.51 -17.11 -8.96
CA VAL A 18 -7.00 -17.51 -7.63
C VAL A 18 -8.00 -17.11 -6.55
N CYS A 19 -8.45 -15.85 -6.57
CA CYS A 19 -9.40 -15.34 -5.59
C CYS A 19 -10.71 -16.12 -5.57
N ARG A 20 -11.24 -16.52 -6.73
CA ARG A 20 -12.49 -17.29 -6.84
C ARG A 20 -12.32 -18.76 -6.45
N THR A 21 -11.17 -19.35 -6.72
CA THR A 21 -10.91 -20.78 -6.53
C THR A 21 -10.48 -21.11 -5.10
N HIS A 22 -9.82 -20.17 -4.42
CA HIS A 22 -9.26 -20.34 -3.08
C HIS A 22 -9.76 -19.25 -2.13
N GLU A 23 -11.07 -19.06 -2.05
CA GLU A 23 -11.70 -18.00 -1.26
C GLU A 23 -11.32 -18.07 0.23
N GLU A 24 -11.09 -19.28 0.76
CA GLU A 24 -10.63 -19.53 2.13
C GLU A 24 -9.26 -18.91 2.45
N THR A 25 -8.44 -18.64 1.43
CA THR A 25 -7.11 -18.03 1.60
C THR A 25 -7.16 -16.51 1.41
N VAL A 26 -8.27 -15.96 0.89
CA VAL A 26 -8.41 -14.53 0.58
C VAL A 26 -9.04 -13.79 1.75
N VAL A 27 -8.20 -13.12 2.54
CA VAL A 27 -8.65 -12.33 3.70
C VAL A 27 -9.48 -11.10 3.28
N ARG A 28 -9.15 -10.46 2.15
CA ARG A 28 -9.86 -9.28 1.62
C ARG A 28 -9.59 -9.11 0.12
N ARG A 29 -10.63 -8.74 -0.66
CA ARG A 29 -10.53 -8.41 -2.09
C ARG A 29 -10.68 -6.90 -2.27
N PHE A 30 -9.70 -6.24 -2.87
CA PHE A 30 -9.79 -4.84 -3.26
C PHE A 30 -10.15 -4.76 -4.74
N GLY A 31 -11.45 -4.62 -5.05
CA GLY A 31 -11.94 -4.58 -6.43
C GLY A 31 -11.83 -3.19 -7.06
N ARG A 32 -12.68 -2.26 -6.59
CA ARG A 32 -12.76 -0.86 -7.01
C ARG A 32 -12.81 0.00 -5.75
N ALA A 33 -11.80 0.82 -5.53
CA ALA A 33 -11.79 1.83 -4.47
C ALA A 33 -11.94 3.21 -5.10
N ALA A 34 -12.55 4.15 -4.37
CA ALA A 34 -12.65 5.55 -4.76
C ALA A 34 -12.37 6.42 -3.53
N LEU A 35 -11.62 7.49 -3.72
CA LEU A 35 -11.52 8.56 -2.75
C LEU A 35 -12.64 9.55 -3.04
N LEU A 36 -13.51 9.77 -2.06
CA LEU A 36 -14.54 10.80 -2.12
C LEU A 36 -14.03 12.05 -1.42
N GLU A 37 -14.47 13.21 -1.88
CA GLU A 37 -14.22 14.47 -1.19
C GLU A 37 -14.94 14.47 0.17
N GLU A 38 -14.33 15.06 1.20
CA GLU A 38 -14.88 15.17 2.56
C GLU A 38 -16.01 16.20 2.67
N THR A 39 -17.07 15.99 1.88
CA THR A 39 -18.30 16.78 1.90
C THR A 39 -19.44 15.95 2.49
N GLU A 40 -20.52 16.60 2.94
CA GLU A 40 -21.73 15.92 3.40
C GLU A 40 -22.29 14.96 2.33
N PHE A 41 -22.18 15.34 1.05
CA PHE A 41 -22.63 14.47 -0.05
C PHE A 41 -21.70 13.27 -0.26
N GLY A 42 -20.38 13.45 -0.15
CA GLY A 42 -19.42 12.34 -0.16
C GLY A 42 -19.68 11.33 0.97
N ALA A 43 -19.91 11.84 2.19
CA ALA A 43 -20.28 11.03 3.34
C ALA A 43 -21.63 10.32 3.12
N PHE A 44 -22.64 11.00 2.60
CA PHE A 44 -23.93 10.40 2.27
C PHE A 44 -23.79 9.26 1.26
N LEU A 45 -22.99 9.43 0.20
CA LEU A 45 -22.75 8.39 -0.80
C LEU A 45 -22.04 7.17 -0.19
N ALA A 46 -21.04 7.37 0.66
CA ALA A 46 -20.34 6.30 1.37
C ALA A 46 -21.26 5.53 2.32
N CYS A 47 -22.03 6.24 3.15
CA CYS A 47 -23.00 5.65 4.07
C CYS A 47 -24.09 4.88 3.32
N ARG A 48 -24.66 5.46 2.25
CA ARG A 48 -25.67 4.80 1.42
C ARG A 48 -25.15 3.49 0.80
N LEU A 49 -23.89 3.48 0.35
CA LEU A 49 -23.28 2.28 -0.21
C LEU A 49 -23.13 1.18 0.86
N ARG A 50 -22.70 1.57 2.06
CA ARG A 50 -22.56 0.65 3.20
C ARG A 50 -23.90 0.12 3.71
N GLU A 51 -24.94 0.94 3.79
CA GLU A 51 -26.29 0.48 4.13
C GLU A 51 -26.83 -0.53 3.11
N LYS A 52 -26.50 -0.35 1.82
CA LYS A 52 -26.97 -1.23 0.75
C LYS A 52 -26.25 -2.59 0.70
N HIS A 53 -24.98 -2.64 1.10
CA HIS A 53 -24.10 -3.79 0.86
C HIS A 53 -23.42 -4.34 2.14
N GLY A 54 -23.67 -3.72 3.30
CA GLY A 54 -23.18 -4.19 4.59
C GLY A 54 -21.66 -4.30 4.66
N HIS A 55 -21.19 -5.46 5.14
CA HIS A 55 -19.76 -5.74 5.36
C HIS A 55 -18.94 -5.87 4.09
N ASP A 56 -19.58 -5.90 2.91
CA ASP A 56 -18.89 -5.85 1.62
C ASP A 56 -18.35 -4.44 1.28
N VAL A 57 -18.64 -3.43 2.13
CA VAL A 57 -18.20 -2.05 1.98
C VAL A 57 -17.44 -1.60 3.22
N GLN A 58 -16.15 -1.35 3.05
CA GLN A 58 -15.31 -0.69 4.03
C GLN A 58 -15.27 0.82 3.73
N VAL A 59 -15.51 1.63 4.74
CA VAL A 59 -15.40 3.10 4.68
C VAL A 59 -14.39 3.51 5.72
N GLU A 60 -13.30 4.13 5.28
CA GLU A 60 -12.27 4.70 6.13
C GLU A 60 -12.11 6.17 5.78
N ARG A 61 -11.86 7.00 6.80
CA ARG A 61 -11.34 8.34 6.58
C ARG A 61 -9.83 8.23 6.43
N THR A 62 -9.28 8.75 5.34
CA THR A 62 -7.85 8.68 5.05
C THR A 62 -7.26 10.07 4.98
N GLU A 63 -6.09 10.25 5.58
CA GLU A 63 -5.30 11.47 5.41
C GLU A 63 -4.18 11.21 4.40
N PRO A 64 -3.84 12.19 3.54
CA PRO A 64 -2.65 12.08 2.69
C PRO A 64 -1.41 11.87 3.55
N PHE A 65 -0.53 10.95 3.13
CA PHE A 65 0.76 10.78 3.76
C PHE A 65 1.70 11.92 3.33
N ASN A 66 2.23 12.68 4.28
CA ASN A 66 3.21 13.74 4.02
C ASN A 66 4.60 13.23 4.40
N GLU A 67 5.41 12.83 3.42
CA GLU A 67 6.72 12.27 3.68
C GLU A 67 7.65 13.23 4.44
N PHE A 68 7.45 14.55 4.32
CA PHE A 68 8.28 15.54 5.02
C PHE A 68 7.90 15.73 6.50
N ALA A 69 6.68 15.36 6.87
CA ALA A 69 6.21 15.45 8.26
C ALA A 69 6.20 14.09 8.96
N ASP A 70 5.83 13.04 8.23
CA ASP A 70 5.45 11.75 8.79
C ASP A 70 6.54 10.68 8.59
N ALA A 71 7.50 10.88 7.68
CA ALA A 71 8.63 9.97 7.50
C ALA A 71 9.90 10.52 8.15
N PRO A 72 10.69 9.69 8.88
CA PRO A 72 12.01 10.09 9.35
C PRO A 72 12.92 10.47 8.18
N ASP A 73 13.69 11.56 8.31
CA ASP A 73 14.59 12.03 7.25
C ASP A 73 15.54 10.93 6.75
N SER A 74 16.10 10.13 7.67
CA SER A 74 16.96 8.99 7.32
C SER A 74 16.32 7.96 6.38
N VAL A 75 14.99 7.79 6.41
CA VAL A 75 14.26 6.90 5.50
C VAL A 75 14.10 7.55 4.13
N ARG A 76 13.78 8.84 4.10
CA ARG A 76 13.67 9.62 2.85
C ARG A 76 15.01 9.72 2.12
N GLU A 77 16.05 10.11 2.83
CA GLU A 77 17.42 10.20 2.29
C GLU A 77 17.89 8.84 1.77
N ALA A 78 17.60 7.76 2.48
CA ALA A 78 17.92 6.42 2.02
C ALA A 78 17.16 6.00 0.76
N ALA A 79 15.89 6.39 0.63
CA ALA A 79 15.10 6.13 -0.57
C ALA A 79 15.67 6.89 -1.78
N GLU A 80 16.03 8.16 -1.60
CA GLU A 80 16.66 8.98 -2.65
C GLU A 80 18.02 8.43 -3.09
N ALA A 81 18.89 8.10 -2.13
CA ALA A 81 20.21 7.52 -2.40
C ALA A 81 20.10 6.14 -3.05
N TYR A 82 19.13 5.32 -2.63
CA TYR A 82 18.94 4.00 -3.21
C TYR A 82 18.41 4.06 -4.64
N GLU A 83 17.47 4.96 -4.95
CA GLU A 83 16.97 5.10 -6.33
C GLU A 83 18.00 5.74 -7.27
N SER A 84 18.99 6.44 -6.73
CA SER A 84 20.15 6.94 -7.49
C SER A 84 21.34 5.98 -7.56
N ARG A 85 21.20 4.73 -7.09
CA ARG A 85 22.28 3.73 -7.09
C ARG A 85 22.78 3.39 -8.50
N ASP A 86 24.09 3.13 -8.60
CA ASP A 86 24.75 2.82 -9.88
C ASP A 86 24.24 1.55 -10.55
N VAL A 87 23.95 0.51 -9.76
CA VAL A 87 23.57 -0.81 -10.26
C VAL A 87 22.15 -1.14 -9.82
N ALA A 88 21.20 -1.05 -10.76
CA ALA A 88 19.77 -1.25 -10.50
C ALA A 88 19.42 -2.62 -9.89
N SER A 89 20.24 -3.65 -10.13
CA SER A 89 20.04 -5.00 -9.57
C SER A 89 20.54 -5.15 -8.13
N THR A 90 21.24 -4.16 -7.57
CA THR A 90 21.74 -4.20 -6.18
C THR A 90 20.56 -4.08 -5.22
N PRO A 91 20.31 -5.08 -4.36
CA PRO A 91 19.27 -5.01 -3.34
C PRO A 91 19.62 -4.00 -2.23
N TYR A 92 18.61 -3.37 -1.65
CA TYR A 92 18.78 -2.35 -0.62
C TYR A 92 19.67 -2.78 0.55
N ASP A 93 19.50 -3.99 1.09
CA ASP A 93 20.32 -4.45 2.22
C ASP A 93 21.81 -4.51 1.89
N LYS A 94 22.19 -4.80 0.63
CA LYS A 94 23.58 -4.75 0.20
C LYS A 94 24.06 -3.32 -0.04
N PHE A 95 23.18 -2.45 -0.54
CA PHE A 95 23.46 -1.04 -0.76
C PHE A 95 23.68 -0.29 0.56
N ALA A 96 22.88 -0.56 1.58
CA ALA A 96 22.95 0.13 2.87
C ALA A 96 24.22 -0.23 3.67
N VAL A 97 24.84 -1.38 3.40
CA VAL A 97 26.08 -1.80 4.09
C VAL A 97 27.18 -0.79 3.81
N GLY A 98 27.73 -0.20 4.87
CA GLY A 98 28.79 0.80 4.79
C GLY A 98 28.28 2.22 4.52
N THR A 99 26.97 2.44 4.53
CA THR A 99 26.35 3.78 4.50
C THR A 99 25.74 4.12 5.87
N ASP A 100 25.38 5.38 6.07
CA ASP A 100 24.63 5.83 7.26
C ASP A 100 23.11 5.53 7.15
N HIS A 101 22.66 4.91 6.06
CA HIS A 101 21.26 4.59 5.85
C HIS A 101 20.80 3.41 6.74
N PRO A 102 19.57 3.46 7.30
CA PRO A 102 19.12 2.42 8.22
C PRO A 102 18.92 1.07 7.50
N PRO A 103 19.36 -0.06 8.09
CA PRO A 103 19.11 -1.38 7.51
C PRO A 103 17.61 -1.74 7.58
N THR A 104 17.15 -2.63 6.69
CA THR A 104 15.71 -3.00 6.65
C THR A 104 15.21 -3.62 7.96
N SER A 105 16.07 -4.33 8.70
CA SER A 105 15.73 -4.86 10.03
C SER A 105 15.30 -3.74 10.98
N ARG A 106 16.08 -2.65 11.05
CA ARG A 106 15.76 -1.49 11.88
C ARG A 106 14.48 -0.79 11.42
N MET A 107 14.25 -0.67 10.11
CA MET A 107 13.03 -0.06 9.58
C MET A 107 11.77 -0.89 9.91
N ARG A 108 11.86 -2.23 9.87
CA ARG A 108 10.72 -3.12 10.18
C ARG A 108 10.28 -3.05 11.64
N ASP A 109 11.20 -2.76 12.54
CA ASP A 109 10.96 -2.75 13.99
C ASP A 109 10.52 -1.37 14.52
N ARG A 110 10.43 -0.35 13.66
CA ARG A 110 10.05 1.00 14.04
C ARG A 110 8.71 1.38 13.43
N ASP A 111 7.83 1.90 14.27
CA ASP A 111 6.56 2.48 13.84
C ASP A 111 6.79 3.84 13.16
N LEU A 112 5.86 4.19 12.27
CA LEU A 112 5.71 5.51 11.65
C LEU A 112 4.68 6.33 12.44
#